data_AF-A0A6A6RAA6-F1
#
_entry.id   AF-A0A6A6RAA6-F1
#
_cell.length_a   1.000
_cell.length_b   1.000
_cell.length_c   1.000
_cell.angle_alpha   90.00
_cell.angle_beta   90.00
_cell.angle_gamma   90.00
#
_symmetry.space_group_name_H-M   'P 1'
#
loop_
_entity.id
_entity.type
_entity.pdbx_description
1 polymer ?
#
loop_
_entity_poly.entity_id
_entity_poly.type
_entity_poly.pdbx_seq_one_letter_code
_entity_poly.pdbx_strand_id
1 'polypeptide(L)'
;THIIISTASGTGLASTFYTQALKPLLGHMSLEETENYTLHTTESISTVTDLTTTIFLPAAVAGHPQRLILLSGDGGLLDILNTLLSTPSSPAFKPPTIILLPLGTGNALAHSTLPPGDATHGLSSLARGTPHPLPCFRARFSPGARLLTNEARDEESIPGGALYGAVVCSWGMHACLVGDSDTAAYRAHGAARFGMAAKEALFPADGGPPHAFKGAVVVRREASGAWEELAPGRAAHMYVLATLVSNLEATFRISPASRPLEARLRVVHFGPLAGEEAMRVMGLAYDGGKHVEEEAVGYEAVEGLKVDFRGLEEEGRWRRICVDGKIVRVESDGWVEV
;
A
#
# COMPACT_ATOMS: atom_id res chain seq x y z
N THR A 1 -0.42 8.18 -25.39
CA THR A 1 -0.20 7.21 -24.30
C THR A 1 1.18 7.42 -23.71
N HIS A 2 1.38 7.20 -22.42
CA HIS A 2 2.70 7.22 -21.80
C HIS A 2 3.04 5.82 -21.26
N ILE A 3 4.27 5.37 -21.48
CA ILE A 3 4.80 4.12 -20.95
C ILE A 3 5.91 4.48 -19.98
N ILE A 4 5.80 4.02 -18.74
CA ILE A 4 6.77 4.30 -17.68
C ILE A 4 7.46 3.00 -17.28
N ILE A 5 8.77 2.93 -17.46
CA ILE A 5 9.62 1.80 -17.07
C ILE A 5 10.32 2.16 -15.77
N SER A 6 9.93 1.49 -14.68
CA SER A 6 10.65 1.59 -13.41
C SER A 6 11.86 0.65 -13.41
N THR A 7 13.04 1.19 -13.66
CA THR A 7 14.30 0.46 -13.79
C THR A 7 14.73 -0.24 -12.50
N ALA A 8 14.48 0.41 -11.36
CA ALA A 8 14.75 -0.15 -10.03
C ALA A 8 13.53 -0.85 -9.40
N SER A 9 12.48 -1.14 -10.18
CA SER A 9 11.33 -1.92 -9.69
C SER A 9 11.80 -3.28 -9.19
N GLY A 10 11.11 -3.81 -8.18
CA GLY A 10 11.57 -4.91 -7.33
C GLY A 10 12.30 -6.08 -7.99
N THR A 11 11.88 -6.51 -9.19
CA THR A 11 12.53 -7.62 -9.92
C THR A 11 13.74 -7.21 -10.76
N GLY A 12 13.90 -5.93 -11.07
CA GLY A 12 14.86 -5.41 -12.05
C GLY A 12 14.53 -5.79 -13.50
N LEU A 13 13.36 -6.40 -13.75
CA LEU A 13 13.00 -6.97 -15.05
C LEU A 13 12.15 -6.05 -15.91
N ALA A 14 11.80 -4.84 -15.46
CA ALA A 14 10.90 -3.96 -16.20
C ALA A 14 11.38 -3.63 -17.62
N SER A 15 12.65 -3.28 -17.79
CA SER A 15 13.23 -2.99 -19.10
C SER A 15 13.27 -4.23 -20.01
N THR A 16 13.56 -5.39 -19.44
CA THR A 16 13.55 -6.67 -20.16
C THR A 16 12.13 -7.03 -20.60
N PHE A 17 11.14 -6.90 -19.71
CA PHE A 17 9.73 -7.15 -20.01
C PHE A 17 9.21 -6.19 -21.09
N TYR A 18 9.59 -4.91 -21.04
CA TYR A 18 9.28 -3.97 -22.11
C TYR A 18 9.83 -4.46 -23.45
N THR A 19 11.13 -4.79 -23.50
CA THR A 19 11.81 -5.15 -24.74
C THR A 19 11.30 -6.47 -25.33
N GLN A 20 11.03 -7.46 -24.48
CA GLN A 20 10.72 -8.83 -24.91
C GLN A 20 9.22 -9.12 -25.05
N ALA A 21 8.36 -8.39 -24.34
CA ALA A 21 6.92 -8.66 -24.32
C ALA A 21 6.09 -7.45 -24.78
N LEU A 22 6.21 -6.31 -24.11
CA LEU A 22 5.31 -5.17 -24.39
C LEU A 22 5.60 -4.52 -25.74
N LYS A 23 6.86 -4.19 -26.06
CA LYS A 23 7.24 -3.53 -27.31
C LYS A 23 6.85 -4.36 -28.54
N PRO A 24 7.11 -5.69 -28.59
CA PRO A 24 6.59 -6.53 -29.66
C PRO A 24 5.06 -6.49 -29.76
N LEU A 25 4.33 -6.58 -28.65
CA LEU A 25 2.86 -6.50 -28.65
C LEU A 25 2.36 -5.17 -29.24
N LEU A 26 2.97 -4.05 -28.86
CA LEU A 26 2.64 -2.73 -29.40
C LEU A 26 2.92 -2.66 -30.91
N GLY A 27 4.04 -3.23 -31.37
CA GLY A 27 4.37 -3.32 -32.78
C GLY A 27 3.36 -4.15 -33.60
N HIS A 28 2.83 -5.25 -33.04
CA HIS A 28 1.75 -6.03 -33.68
C HIS A 28 0.44 -5.24 -33.77
N MET A 29 0.24 -4.24 -32.90
CA MET A 29 -0.89 -3.31 -32.95
C MET A 29 -0.60 -2.08 -33.82
N SER A 30 0.54 -2.04 -34.52
CA SER A 30 1.02 -0.90 -35.30
C SER A 30 1.10 0.39 -34.46
N LEU A 31 1.51 0.26 -33.20
CA LEU A 31 1.74 1.39 -32.31
C LEU A 31 3.25 1.69 -32.24
N GLU A 32 3.61 2.89 -32.65
CA GLU A 32 5.00 3.37 -32.71
C GLU A 32 5.28 4.42 -31.63
N GLU A 33 6.55 4.43 -31.20
CA GLU A 33 7.06 5.43 -30.27
C GLU A 33 7.06 6.80 -30.94
N THR A 34 6.81 7.87 -30.18
CA THR A 34 6.63 9.27 -30.63
C THR A 34 5.33 9.55 -31.39
N GLU A 35 4.81 8.61 -32.16
CA GLU A 35 3.52 8.78 -32.86
C GLU A 35 2.32 8.42 -31.98
N ASN A 36 2.38 7.28 -31.29
CA ASN A 36 1.26 6.76 -30.50
C ASN A 36 1.53 6.75 -29.00
N TYR A 37 2.80 6.60 -28.60
CA TYR A 37 3.20 6.63 -27.20
C TYR A 37 4.55 7.30 -26.97
N THR A 38 4.72 7.85 -25.76
CA THR A 38 6.00 8.34 -25.27
C THR A 38 6.54 7.39 -24.22
N LEU A 39 7.80 6.98 -24.37
CA LEU A 39 8.49 6.15 -23.40
C LEU A 39 9.21 7.01 -22.36
N HIS A 40 9.08 6.63 -21.10
CA HIS A 40 9.76 7.23 -19.97
C HIS A 40 10.47 6.15 -19.17
N THR A 41 11.74 6.36 -18.87
CA THR A 41 12.55 5.45 -18.06
C THR A 41 12.91 6.15 -16.76
N THR A 42 12.69 5.51 -15.61
CA THR A 42 13.02 6.13 -14.32
C THR A 42 14.53 6.20 -14.13
N GLU A 43 14.99 7.35 -13.63
CA GLU A 43 16.40 7.60 -13.30
C GLU A 43 16.63 7.68 -11.78
N SER A 44 15.56 7.96 -11.03
CA SER A 44 15.57 8.13 -9.59
C SER A 44 14.24 7.71 -8.96
N ILE A 45 14.18 7.75 -7.63
CA ILE A 45 12.95 7.56 -6.85
C ILE A 45 11.91 8.69 -7.10
N SER A 46 12.35 9.87 -7.55
CA SER A 46 11.46 11.01 -7.81
C SER A 46 10.85 10.99 -9.21
N THR A 47 11.41 10.22 -10.17
CA THR A 47 11.06 10.36 -11.58
C THR A 47 9.56 10.23 -11.86
N VAL A 48 8.86 9.29 -11.21
CA VAL A 48 7.41 9.11 -11.40
C VAL A 48 6.62 10.31 -10.87
N THR A 49 7.01 10.84 -9.72
CA THR A 49 6.45 12.07 -9.14
C THR A 49 6.70 13.27 -10.04
N ASP A 50 7.91 13.39 -10.60
CA ASP A 50 8.32 14.49 -11.47
C ASP A 50 7.51 14.46 -12.79
N LEU A 51 7.39 13.28 -13.42
CA LEU A 51 6.55 13.09 -14.61
C LEU A 51 5.07 13.38 -14.32
N THR A 52 4.58 12.96 -13.15
CA THR A 52 3.19 13.24 -12.77
C THR A 52 2.96 14.73 -12.61
N THR A 53 3.89 15.44 -11.96
CA THR A 53 3.78 16.88 -11.71
C THR A 53 3.90 17.70 -13.00
N THR A 54 4.81 17.31 -13.89
CA THR A 54 5.16 18.11 -15.08
C THR A 54 4.37 17.77 -16.33
N ILE A 55 3.85 16.54 -16.45
CA ILE A 55 3.17 16.04 -17.65
C ILE A 55 1.74 15.61 -17.32
N PHE A 56 1.57 14.64 -16.42
CA PHE A 56 0.28 13.95 -16.29
C PHE A 56 -0.78 14.81 -15.60
N LEU A 57 -0.43 15.50 -14.52
CA LEU A 57 -1.32 16.37 -13.76
C LEU A 57 -1.78 17.57 -14.59
N PRO A 58 -0.90 18.35 -15.26
CA PRO A 58 -1.33 19.44 -16.14
C PRO A 58 -2.31 18.99 -17.22
N ALA A 59 -2.03 17.86 -17.88
CA ALA A 59 -2.94 17.31 -18.90
C ALA A 59 -4.27 16.84 -18.30
N ALA A 60 -4.25 16.20 -17.12
CA ALA A 60 -5.46 15.79 -16.41
C ALA A 60 -6.32 16.99 -16.02
N VAL A 61 -5.72 18.06 -15.48
CA VAL A 61 -6.40 19.31 -15.10
C VAL A 61 -6.98 20.06 -16.30
N ALA A 62 -6.30 20.02 -17.44
CA ALA A 62 -6.80 20.54 -18.72
C ALA A 62 -7.91 19.69 -19.36
N GLY A 63 -8.25 18.55 -18.74
CA GLY A 63 -9.30 17.65 -19.19
C GLY A 63 -8.92 16.75 -20.37
N HIS A 64 -7.62 16.56 -20.60
CA HIS A 64 -7.12 15.65 -21.61
C HIS A 64 -7.08 14.21 -21.08
N PRO A 65 -7.82 13.26 -21.71
CA PRO A 65 -7.73 11.85 -21.35
C PRO A 65 -6.33 11.31 -21.62
N GLN A 66 -5.80 10.56 -20.65
CA GLN A 66 -4.47 9.97 -20.73
C GLN A 66 -4.52 8.48 -20.40
N ARG A 67 -3.62 7.72 -21.02
CA ARG A 67 -3.35 6.33 -20.69
C ARG A 67 -1.90 6.19 -20.26
N LEU A 68 -1.69 5.65 -19.07
CA LEU A 68 -0.39 5.37 -18.49
C LEU A 68 -0.21 3.86 -18.39
N ILE A 69 0.78 3.30 -19.08
CA ILE A 69 1.21 1.91 -18.92
C ILE A 69 2.40 1.92 -17.98
N LEU A 70 2.20 1.39 -16.77
CA LEU A 70 3.18 1.45 -15.68
C LEU A 70 3.82 0.08 -15.48
N LEU A 71 5.09 -0.05 -15.86
CA LEU A 71 5.91 -1.22 -15.57
C LEU A 71 6.62 -0.99 -14.24
N SER A 72 5.90 -1.27 -13.15
CA SER A 72 6.33 -1.00 -11.77
C SER A 72 5.59 -1.91 -10.78
N GLY A 73 5.79 -1.67 -9.49
CA GLY A 73 4.91 -2.19 -8.43
C GLY A 73 3.95 -1.14 -7.90
N ASP A 74 3.31 -1.43 -6.78
CA ASP A 74 2.37 -0.51 -6.11
C ASP A 74 3.03 0.86 -5.84
N GLY A 75 4.31 0.90 -5.47
CA GLY A 75 5.07 2.14 -5.25
C GLY A 75 4.92 3.18 -6.36
N GLY A 76 5.11 2.80 -7.62
CA GLY A 76 4.99 3.73 -8.74
C GLY A 76 3.56 4.22 -8.96
N LEU A 77 2.55 3.38 -8.68
CA LEU A 77 1.15 3.79 -8.73
C LEU A 77 0.85 4.83 -7.64
N LEU A 78 1.42 4.65 -6.44
CA LEU A 78 1.20 5.53 -5.30
C LEU A 78 1.83 6.89 -5.47
N ASP A 79 2.97 6.97 -6.14
CA ASP A 79 3.58 8.25 -6.48
C ASP A 79 2.67 9.05 -7.42
N ILE A 80 2.11 8.40 -8.46
CA ILE A 80 1.10 9.03 -9.32
C ILE A 80 -0.13 9.45 -8.49
N LEU A 81 -0.65 8.55 -7.65
CA LEU A 81 -1.87 8.78 -6.87
C LEU A 81 -1.71 9.97 -5.92
N ASN A 82 -0.64 9.99 -5.14
CA ASN A 82 -0.40 11.05 -4.15
C ASN A 82 -0.18 12.40 -4.84
N THR A 83 0.54 12.45 -5.96
CA THR A 83 0.72 13.72 -6.69
C THR A 83 -0.59 14.23 -7.29
N LEU A 84 -1.41 13.35 -7.88
CA LEU A 84 -2.68 13.75 -8.47
C LEU A 84 -3.70 14.22 -7.41
N LEU A 85 -3.86 13.47 -6.32
CA LEU A 85 -4.89 13.72 -5.30
C LEU A 85 -4.49 14.77 -4.27
N SER A 86 -3.21 15.13 -4.16
CA SER A 86 -2.76 16.25 -3.33
C SER A 86 -2.98 17.60 -3.98
N THR A 87 -3.32 17.63 -5.28
CA THR A 87 -3.58 18.87 -6.01
C THR A 87 -5.08 19.15 -6.05
N PRO A 88 -5.53 20.41 -5.82
CA PRO A 88 -6.94 20.76 -5.98
C PRO A 88 -7.48 20.38 -7.36
N SER A 89 -8.64 19.71 -7.36
CA SER A 89 -9.27 19.26 -8.60
C SER A 89 -9.91 20.42 -9.36
N SER A 90 -9.73 20.44 -10.67
CA SER A 90 -10.45 21.32 -11.61
C SER A 90 -11.76 20.66 -12.04
N PRO A 91 -12.84 21.41 -12.33
CA PRO A 91 -14.05 20.85 -12.93
C PRO A 91 -13.80 20.12 -14.27
N ALA A 92 -12.74 20.51 -14.98
CA ALA A 92 -12.32 19.86 -16.22
C ALA A 92 -11.51 18.58 -15.98
N PHE A 93 -11.16 18.25 -14.73
CA PHE A 93 -10.23 17.17 -14.41
C PHE A 93 -10.67 15.83 -15.01
N LYS A 94 -9.76 15.21 -15.77
CA LYS A 94 -9.92 13.84 -16.29
C LYS A 94 -8.83 12.94 -15.72
N PRO A 95 -9.16 11.96 -14.85
CA PRO A 95 -8.17 11.07 -14.30
C PRO A 95 -7.52 10.22 -15.39
N PRO A 96 -6.20 9.97 -15.32
CA PRO A 96 -5.55 9.04 -16.24
C PRO A 96 -6.05 7.61 -16.03
N THR A 97 -6.19 6.87 -17.12
CA THR A 97 -6.35 5.41 -17.06
C THR A 97 -4.98 4.77 -16.87
N ILE A 98 -4.82 3.98 -15.81
CA ILE A 98 -3.55 3.31 -15.50
C ILE A 98 -3.68 1.81 -15.81
N ILE A 99 -2.69 1.29 -16.50
CA ILE A 99 -2.50 -0.14 -16.77
C ILE A 99 -1.25 -0.55 -16.02
N LEU A 100 -1.44 -1.27 -14.91
CA LEU A 100 -0.34 -1.72 -14.05
C LEU A 100 0.16 -3.08 -14.54
N LEU A 101 1.44 -3.14 -14.91
CA LEU A 101 2.16 -4.37 -15.18
C LEU A 101 3.01 -4.70 -13.95
N PRO A 102 2.66 -5.72 -13.16
CA PRO A 102 3.16 -5.95 -11.80
C PRO A 102 4.58 -6.50 -11.80
N LEU A 103 5.56 -5.59 -11.83
CA LEU A 103 6.99 -5.92 -11.93
C LEU A 103 7.76 -5.53 -10.66
N GLY A 104 7.03 -5.10 -9.61
CA GLY A 104 7.53 -4.90 -8.25
C GLY A 104 7.61 -6.19 -7.42
N THR A 105 7.96 -6.06 -6.13
CA THR A 105 8.09 -7.20 -5.21
C THR A 105 6.76 -7.59 -4.53
N GLY A 106 5.92 -6.62 -4.15
CA GLY A 106 4.67 -6.86 -3.41
C GLY A 106 3.43 -6.99 -4.30
N ASN A 107 3.25 -6.05 -5.25
CA ASN A 107 2.17 -6.04 -6.26
C ASN A 107 0.78 -6.39 -5.71
N ALA A 108 0.46 -5.91 -4.51
CA ALA A 108 -0.75 -6.23 -3.77
C ALA A 108 -2.02 -5.92 -4.58
N LEU A 109 -2.03 -4.77 -5.27
CA LEU A 109 -3.16 -4.39 -6.10
C LEU A 109 -3.34 -5.36 -7.28
N ALA A 110 -2.25 -5.76 -7.94
CA ALA A 110 -2.33 -6.69 -9.05
C ALA A 110 -2.75 -8.09 -8.61
N HIS A 111 -2.22 -8.60 -7.49
CA HIS A 111 -2.65 -9.88 -6.91
C HIS A 111 -4.12 -9.91 -6.48
N SER A 112 -4.70 -8.74 -6.22
CA SER A 112 -6.10 -8.61 -5.79
C SER A 112 -7.06 -8.27 -6.93
N THR A 113 -6.55 -7.93 -8.12
CA THR A 113 -7.38 -7.45 -9.23
C THR A 113 -7.24 -8.29 -10.50
N LEU A 114 -6.06 -8.87 -10.75
CA LEU A 114 -5.88 -9.78 -11.87
C LEU A 114 -6.58 -11.11 -11.59
N PRO A 115 -7.13 -11.77 -12.62
CA PRO A 115 -7.69 -13.10 -12.47
C PRO A 115 -6.67 -14.09 -11.86
N PRO A 116 -7.10 -14.99 -10.96
CA PRO A 116 -6.23 -16.05 -10.44
C PRO A 116 -5.59 -16.83 -11.59
N GLY A 117 -4.27 -16.98 -11.55
CA GLY A 117 -3.52 -17.69 -12.59
C GLY A 117 -3.30 -16.89 -13.88
N ASP A 118 -3.49 -15.57 -13.90
CA ASP A 118 -3.10 -14.74 -15.06
C ASP A 118 -1.60 -14.87 -15.35
N ALA A 119 -1.27 -15.61 -16.41
CA ALA A 119 0.09 -15.77 -16.89
C ALA A 119 0.56 -14.59 -17.78
N THR A 120 -0.34 -13.63 -18.07
CA THR A 120 -0.06 -12.52 -18.99
C THR A 120 0.60 -11.33 -18.30
N HIS A 121 0.75 -11.37 -16.97
CA HIS A 121 1.29 -10.26 -16.17
C HIS A 121 0.55 -8.95 -16.45
N GLY A 122 -0.78 -9.01 -16.61
CA GLY A 122 -1.63 -7.85 -16.88
C GLY A 122 -1.68 -7.39 -18.35
N LEU A 123 -0.93 -8.01 -19.28
CA LEU A 123 -1.03 -7.67 -20.71
C LEU A 123 -2.43 -7.98 -21.29
N SER A 124 -3.14 -8.96 -20.74
CA SER A 124 -4.52 -9.24 -21.12
C SER A 124 -5.45 -8.04 -20.87
N SER A 125 -5.24 -7.33 -19.75
CA SER A 125 -5.97 -6.11 -19.39
C SER A 125 -5.64 -4.95 -20.33
N LEU A 126 -4.41 -4.86 -20.86
CA LEU A 126 -4.07 -3.86 -21.88
C LEU A 126 -4.87 -4.07 -23.18
N ALA A 127 -5.01 -5.32 -23.61
CA ALA A 127 -5.67 -5.65 -24.88
C ALA A 127 -7.20 -5.69 -24.79
N ARG A 128 -7.75 -6.15 -23.65
CA ARG A 128 -9.19 -6.47 -23.51
C ARG A 128 -9.85 -5.89 -22.26
N GLY A 129 -9.09 -5.23 -21.39
CA GLY A 129 -9.60 -4.71 -20.13
C GLY A 129 -10.52 -3.52 -20.33
N THR A 130 -11.40 -3.30 -19.35
CA THR A 130 -12.24 -2.09 -19.24
C THR A 130 -11.75 -1.29 -18.04
N PRO A 131 -11.53 0.03 -18.17
CA PRO A 131 -11.17 0.87 -17.03
C PRO A 131 -12.21 0.80 -15.92
N HIS A 132 -11.75 0.79 -14.67
CA HIS A 132 -12.59 0.92 -13.48
C HIS A 132 -12.02 2.02 -12.58
N PRO A 133 -12.86 2.73 -11.81
CA PRO A 133 -12.37 3.61 -10.75
C PRO A 133 -11.49 2.82 -9.78
N LEU A 134 -10.35 3.40 -9.40
CA LEU A 134 -9.48 2.84 -8.36
C LEU A 134 -10.00 3.29 -6.99
N PRO A 135 -10.45 2.38 -6.11
CA PRO A 135 -10.76 2.73 -4.74
C PRO A 135 -9.52 3.28 -4.03
N CYS A 136 -9.70 4.39 -3.33
CA CYS A 136 -8.63 5.03 -2.57
C CYS A 136 -9.15 5.47 -1.20
N PHE A 137 -8.27 5.53 -0.22
CA PHE A 137 -8.51 6.14 1.08
C PHE A 137 -7.54 7.31 1.29
N ARG A 138 -7.88 8.20 2.24
CA ARG A 138 -7.04 9.34 2.62
C ARG A 138 -6.66 9.21 4.09
N ALA A 139 -5.39 8.90 4.35
CA ALA A 139 -4.83 8.91 5.70
C ALA A 139 -4.41 10.35 6.07
N ARG A 140 -5.14 10.97 7.00
CA ARG A 140 -4.79 12.26 7.61
C ARG A 140 -4.00 12.05 8.89
N PHE A 141 -3.01 12.90 9.11
CA PHE A 141 -2.15 12.83 10.28
C PHE A 141 -2.26 14.11 11.11
N SER A 142 -2.09 13.98 12.42
CA SER A 142 -1.93 15.11 13.31
C SER A 142 -0.66 15.92 12.98
N PRO A 143 -0.60 17.22 13.33
CA PRO A 143 0.63 18.00 13.22
C PRO A 143 1.83 17.31 13.88
N GLY A 144 3.02 17.52 13.32
CA GLY A 144 4.26 16.91 13.83
C GLY A 144 4.59 15.54 13.23
N ALA A 145 3.63 14.85 12.58
CA ALA A 145 3.92 13.61 11.88
C ALA A 145 4.99 13.79 10.78
N ARG A 146 5.81 12.75 10.59
CA ARG A 146 6.96 12.75 9.67
C ARG A 146 7.00 11.49 8.84
N LEU A 147 7.16 11.65 7.53
CA LEU A 147 7.44 10.55 6.62
C LEU A 147 8.90 10.12 6.83
N LEU A 148 9.12 8.84 7.09
CA LEU A 148 10.45 8.26 7.24
C LEU A 148 10.95 7.83 5.85
N THR A 149 12.09 8.38 5.43
CA THR A 149 12.72 8.08 4.16
C THR A 149 14.16 7.61 4.38
N ASN A 150 14.80 7.09 3.32
CA ASN A 150 16.19 6.64 3.35
C ASN A 150 16.49 5.67 4.52
N GLU A 151 15.73 4.58 4.63
CA GLU A 151 15.88 3.59 5.71
C GLU A 151 15.64 4.21 7.11
N ALA A 152 14.70 5.16 7.19
CA ALA A 152 14.38 5.93 8.39
C ALA A 152 15.54 6.78 8.95
N ARG A 153 16.53 7.11 8.12
CA ARG A 153 17.61 8.06 8.47
C ARG A 153 17.18 9.51 8.29
N ASP A 154 16.24 9.73 7.36
CA ASP A 154 15.72 11.04 7.02
C ASP A 154 14.24 11.14 7.40
N GLU A 155 13.81 12.34 7.78
CA GLU A 155 12.42 12.65 8.12
C GLU A 155 11.93 13.82 7.27
N GLU A 156 10.81 13.61 6.56
CA GLU A 156 10.20 14.61 5.68
C GLU A 156 8.82 15.03 6.19
N SER A 157 8.45 16.28 5.92
CA SER A 157 7.09 16.75 6.17
C SER A 157 6.10 16.09 5.21
N ILE A 158 4.92 15.72 5.71
CA ILE A 158 3.85 15.17 4.86
C ILE A 158 3.10 16.33 4.19
N PRO A 159 3.15 16.47 2.85
CA PRO A 159 2.44 17.54 2.16
C PRO A 159 0.94 17.53 2.47
N GLY A 160 0.40 18.66 2.91
CA GLY A 160 -1.02 18.78 3.28
C GLY A 160 -1.46 17.93 4.48
N GLY A 161 -0.52 17.35 5.22
CA GLY A 161 -0.80 16.51 6.39
C GLY A 161 -1.54 15.21 6.06
N ALA A 162 -1.49 14.74 4.81
CA ALA A 162 -2.19 13.54 4.40
C ALA A 162 -1.43 12.73 3.34
N LEU A 163 -1.65 11.43 3.34
CA LEU A 163 -1.26 10.51 2.28
C LEU A 163 -2.50 9.84 1.70
N TYR A 164 -2.43 9.47 0.43
CA TYR A 164 -3.46 8.70 -0.26
C TYR A 164 -2.95 7.29 -0.52
N GLY A 165 -3.80 6.31 -0.22
CA GLY A 165 -3.50 4.90 -0.47
C GLY A 165 -4.63 4.21 -1.22
N ALA A 166 -4.30 3.12 -1.87
CA ALA A 166 -5.18 2.21 -2.57
C ALA A 166 -5.02 0.75 -2.10
N VAL A 167 -4.10 0.46 -1.17
CA VAL A 167 -3.78 -0.91 -0.72
C VAL A 167 -4.11 -1.09 0.77
N VAL A 168 -3.34 -0.47 1.66
CA VAL A 168 -3.30 -0.74 3.10
C VAL A 168 -2.88 0.49 3.94
N CYS A 169 -3.62 0.77 5.00
CA CYS A 169 -3.16 1.59 6.12
C CYS A 169 -3.06 0.72 7.37
N SER A 170 -1.95 0.77 8.11
CA SER A 170 -1.74 -0.14 9.23
C SER A 170 -0.92 0.46 10.37
N TRP A 171 -1.13 -0.10 11.55
CA TRP A 171 -0.40 0.14 12.78
C TRP A 171 -0.13 -1.19 13.51
N GLY A 172 0.83 -1.19 14.42
CA GLY A 172 1.27 -2.38 15.12
C GLY A 172 2.33 -3.14 14.34
N MET A 173 2.33 -4.46 14.51
CA MET A 173 3.34 -5.36 13.94
C MET A 173 3.54 -5.11 12.45
N HIS A 174 2.49 -5.08 11.61
CA HIS A 174 2.64 -4.87 10.16
C HIS A 174 3.46 -3.61 9.81
N ALA A 175 3.17 -2.47 10.43
CA ALA A 175 3.90 -1.23 10.16
C ALA A 175 5.38 -1.31 10.60
N CYS A 176 5.65 -1.98 11.72
CA CYS A 176 7.03 -2.24 12.16
C CYS A 176 7.76 -3.16 11.20
N LEU A 177 7.14 -4.24 10.72
CA LEU A 177 7.75 -5.17 9.75
C LEU A 177 8.14 -4.46 8.46
N VAL A 178 7.22 -3.65 7.92
CA VAL A 178 7.48 -2.88 6.71
C VAL A 178 8.62 -1.90 6.95
N GLY A 179 8.61 -1.16 8.06
CA GLY A 179 9.67 -0.19 8.36
C GLY A 179 11.03 -0.80 8.68
N ASP A 180 11.08 -1.88 9.45
CA ASP A 180 12.32 -2.52 9.89
C ASP A 180 12.98 -3.33 8.75
N SER A 181 12.16 -3.88 7.84
CA SER A 181 12.67 -4.58 6.65
C SER A 181 13.11 -3.64 5.51
N ASP A 182 12.92 -2.32 5.66
CA ASP A 182 13.23 -1.34 4.62
C ASP A 182 14.67 -0.82 4.68
N THR A 183 15.63 -1.72 4.91
CA THR A 183 17.07 -1.42 4.92
C THR A 183 17.76 -2.09 3.74
N ALA A 184 18.93 -1.59 3.30
CA ALA A 184 19.70 -2.22 2.24
C ALA A 184 20.03 -3.70 2.54
N ALA A 185 20.34 -4.02 3.80
CA ALA A 185 20.61 -5.38 4.25
C ALA A 185 19.39 -6.30 4.05
N TYR A 186 18.21 -5.86 4.47
CA TYR A 186 16.98 -6.63 4.32
C TYR A 186 16.48 -6.68 2.87
N ARG A 187 16.59 -5.59 2.11
CA ARG A 187 16.17 -5.53 0.70
C ARG A 187 16.92 -6.53 -0.19
N ALA A 188 18.17 -6.88 0.15
CA ALA A 188 18.92 -7.93 -0.54
C ALA A 188 18.24 -9.31 -0.51
N HIS A 189 17.30 -9.54 0.42
CA HIS A 189 16.54 -10.78 0.57
C HIS A 189 15.19 -10.78 -0.16
N GLY A 190 14.86 -9.74 -0.94
CA GLY A 190 13.61 -9.67 -1.70
C GLY A 190 12.37 -9.77 -0.80
N ALA A 191 11.41 -10.63 -1.14
CA ALA A 191 10.20 -10.85 -0.35
C ALA A 191 10.46 -11.52 1.02
N ALA A 192 11.54 -12.32 1.14
CA ALA A 192 11.85 -13.03 2.39
C ALA A 192 12.17 -12.09 3.57
N ARG A 193 12.48 -10.82 3.28
CA ARG A 193 12.80 -9.78 4.26
C ARG A 193 11.69 -9.56 5.30
N PHE A 194 10.43 -9.68 4.89
CA PHE A 194 9.29 -9.48 5.79
C PHE A 194 9.19 -10.62 6.82
N GLY A 195 9.47 -11.86 6.40
CA GLY A 195 9.52 -13.01 7.30
C GLY A 195 10.67 -12.94 8.31
N MET A 196 11.83 -12.41 7.88
CA MET A 196 12.96 -12.16 8.78
C MET A 196 12.61 -11.13 9.85
N ALA A 197 12.09 -9.96 9.44
CA ALA A 197 11.67 -8.93 10.39
C ALA A 197 10.55 -9.42 11.32
N ALA A 198 9.66 -10.28 10.82
CA ALA A 198 8.58 -10.87 11.61
C ALA A 198 9.12 -11.75 12.72
N LYS A 199 10.14 -12.56 12.41
CA LYS A 199 10.77 -13.40 13.42
C LYS A 199 11.42 -12.58 14.53
N GLU A 200 12.11 -11.50 14.20
CA GLU A 200 12.73 -10.62 15.20
C GLU A 200 11.70 -9.89 16.07
N ALA A 201 10.58 -9.45 15.48
CA ALA A 201 9.51 -8.78 16.22
C ALA A 201 8.71 -9.75 17.14
N LEU A 202 8.54 -11.00 16.70
CA LEU A 202 7.79 -12.02 17.44
C LEU A 202 8.63 -12.76 18.48
N PHE A 203 9.94 -12.82 18.29
CA PHE A 203 10.89 -13.47 19.20
C PHE A 203 12.06 -12.54 19.51
N PRO A 204 11.85 -11.50 20.34
CA PRO A 204 12.88 -10.59 20.78
C PRO A 204 14.10 -11.32 21.38
N ALA A 205 15.30 -10.79 21.11
CA ALA A 205 16.57 -11.42 21.55
C ALA A 205 16.75 -11.45 23.08
N ASP A 206 16.04 -10.60 23.81
CA ASP A 206 16.00 -10.58 25.27
C ASP A 206 15.09 -11.66 25.87
N GLY A 207 14.42 -12.45 25.03
CA GLY A 207 13.48 -13.50 25.44
C GLY A 207 12.13 -12.97 25.93
N GLY A 208 11.87 -11.67 25.78
CA GLY A 208 10.60 -11.04 26.14
C GLY A 208 9.45 -11.40 25.18
N PRO A 209 8.21 -11.09 25.56
CA PRO A 209 7.07 -11.21 24.66
C PRO A 209 7.15 -10.17 23.52
N PRO A 210 6.42 -10.38 22.40
CA PRO A 210 6.26 -9.35 21.39
C PRO A 210 5.72 -8.03 21.96
N HIS A 211 6.06 -6.90 21.35
CA HIS A 211 5.60 -5.59 21.80
C HIS A 211 4.08 -5.48 21.81
N ALA A 212 3.52 -4.95 22.90
CA ALA A 212 2.10 -4.65 23.04
C ALA A 212 1.88 -3.16 22.75
N PHE A 213 1.34 -2.87 21.56
CA PHE A 213 1.17 -1.51 21.04
C PHE A 213 0.01 -0.80 21.73
N LYS A 214 0.26 0.36 22.34
CA LYS A 214 -0.74 1.06 23.16
C LYS A 214 -1.31 2.26 22.43
N GLY A 215 -2.62 2.40 22.46
CA GLY A 215 -3.33 3.45 21.75
C GLY A 215 -4.84 3.19 21.73
N ALA A 216 -5.61 4.23 21.49
CA ALA A 216 -7.04 4.10 21.26
C ALA A 216 -7.31 3.90 19.77
N VAL A 217 -8.07 2.85 19.44
CA VAL A 217 -8.47 2.57 18.06
C VAL A 217 -9.99 2.65 17.97
N VAL A 218 -10.47 3.56 17.12
CA VAL A 218 -11.88 3.74 16.85
C VAL A 218 -12.15 3.57 15.36
N VAL A 219 -13.35 3.11 15.02
CA VAL A 219 -13.80 2.94 13.64
C VAL A 219 -15.16 3.56 13.46
N ARG A 220 -15.46 3.95 12.22
CA ARG A 220 -16.79 4.38 11.81
C ARG A 220 -17.44 3.28 10.98
N ARG A 221 -18.61 2.81 11.41
CA ARG A 221 -19.38 1.78 10.71
C ARG A 221 -20.52 2.41 9.95
N GLU A 222 -20.82 1.89 8.77
CA GLU A 222 -21.94 2.36 7.92
C GLU A 222 -23.28 2.34 8.69
N ALA A 223 -23.50 1.30 9.51
CA ALA A 223 -24.75 1.13 10.25
C ALA A 223 -24.98 2.19 11.35
N SER A 224 -23.92 2.65 12.02
CA SER A 224 -24.04 3.62 13.13
C SER A 224 -23.73 5.05 12.71
N GLY A 225 -22.88 5.25 11.70
CA GLY A 225 -22.39 6.56 11.28
C GLY A 225 -21.53 7.28 12.32
N ALA A 226 -21.31 6.67 13.49
CA ALA A 226 -20.57 7.24 14.62
C ALA A 226 -19.20 6.56 14.77
N TRP A 227 -18.26 7.29 15.37
CA TRP A 227 -16.96 6.73 15.78
C TRP A 227 -17.13 5.96 17.07
N GLU A 228 -16.72 4.69 17.06
CA GLU A 228 -16.85 3.76 18.18
C GLU A 228 -15.54 3.02 18.40
N GLU A 229 -15.29 2.57 19.62
CA GLU A 229 -14.12 1.72 19.90
C GLU A 229 -14.14 0.47 19.03
N LEU A 230 -13.00 0.17 18.40
CA LEU A 230 -12.85 -1.02 17.56
C LEU A 230 -13.05 -2.30 18.36
N ALA A 231 -12.53 -2.33 19.59
CA ALA A 231 -12.71 -3.42 20.52
C ALA A 231 -12.84 -2.83 21.93
N PRO A 232 -14.07 -2.72 22.47
CA PRO A 232 -14.32 -2.11 23.78
C PRO A 232 -13.45 -2.73 24.88
N GLY A 233 -12.81 -1.87 25.67
CA GLY A 233 -11.95 -2.31 26.79
C GLY A 233 -10.55 -2.81 26.39
N ARG A 234 -10.18 -2.77 25.10
CA ARG A 234 -8.84 -3.13 24.64
C ARG A 234 -7.98 -1.87 24.47
N ALA A 235 -7.00 -1.71 25.37
CA ALA A 235 -6.03 -0.60 25.34
C ALA A 235 -4.70 -0.95 24.65
N ALA A 236 -4.48 -2.23 24.33
CA ALA A 236 -3.27 -2.72 23.69
C ALA A 236 -3.61 -3.57 22.46
N HIS A 237 -2.76 -3.47 21.44
CA HIS A 237 -2.94 -4.05 20.13
C HIS A 237 -1.66 -4.76 19.71
N MET A 238 -1.78 -5.72 18.80
CA MET A 238 -0.63 -6.27 18.08
C MET A 238 -0.72 -5.95 16.59
N TYR A 239 -1.95 -5.94 16.05
CA TYR A 239 -2.19 -5.79 14.63
C TYR A 239 -3.44 -4.96 14.41
N VAL A 240 -3.33 -3.89 13.62
CA VAL A 240 -4.45 -3.09 13.14
C VAL A 240 -4.18 -2.75 11.69
N LEU A 241 -4.96 -3.31 10.77
CA LEU A 241 -4.74 -3.17 9.33
C LEU A 241 -6.06 -2.90 8.62
N ALA A 242 -6.18 -1.72 8.00
CA ALA A 242 -7.26 -1.37 7.10
C ALA A 242 -6.81 -1.57 5.65
N THR A 243 -7.60 -2.23 4.82
CA THR A 243 -7.23 -2.53 3.43
C THR A 243 -8.40 -2.47 2.45
N LEU A 244 -8.08 -2.09 1.21
CA LEU A 244 -8.99 -2.11 0.04
C LEU A 244 -8.74 -3.31 -0.88
N VAL A 245 -7.73 -4.14 -0.58
CA VAL A 245 -7.32 -5.27 -1.41
C VAL A 245 -7.55 -6.59 -0.68
N SER A 246 -7.54 -7.72 -1.39
CA SER A 246 -7.69 -9.05 -0.77
C SER A 246 -6.35 -9.66 -0.36
N ASN A 247 -5.30 -9.34 -1.11
CA ASN A 247 -3.98 -9.95 -1.05
C ASN A 247 -2.92 -8.87 -0.95
N LEU A 248 -1.98 -9.00 0.00
CA LEU A 248 -0.77 -8.15 0.04
C LEU A 248 0.40 -8.79 -0.72
N GLU A 249 0.34 -10.11 -0.90
CA GLU A 249 1.24 -10.91 -1.73
C GLU A 249 0.43 -12.01 -2.42
N ALA A 250 1.03 -12.69 -3.41
CA ALA A 250 0.36 -13.70 -4.23
C ALA A 250 -0.46 -14.73 -3.42
N THR A 251 0.10 -15.22 -2.31
CA THR A 251 -0.54 -16.23 -1.44
C THR A 251 -1.03 -15.66 -0.11
N PHE A 252 -0.66 -14.43 0.24
CA PHE A 252 -1.01 -13.82 1.52
C PHE A 252 -2.35 -13.09 1.43
N ARG A 253 -3.45 -13.81 1.71
CA ARG A 253 -4.83 -13.32 1.59
C ARG A 253 -5.31 -12.69 2.91
N ILE A 254 -4.92 -11.44 3.14
CA ILE A 254 -5.22 -10.68 4.37
C ILE A 254 -6.71 -10.33 4.53
N SER A 255 -7.46 -10.15 3.43
CA SER A 255 -8.86 -9.74 3.49
C SER A 255 -9.70 -10.59 2.54
N PRO A 256 -10.13 -11.79 2.96
CA PRO A 256 -10.73 -12.75 2.05
C PRO A 256 -12.09 -12.33 1.48
N ALA A 257 -12.82 -11.42 2.15
CA ALA A 257 -14.09 -10.90 1.66
C ALA A 257 -13.96 -9.68 0.73
N SER A 258 -12.76 -9.09 0.57
CA SER A 258 -12.52 -8.01 -0.39
C SER A 258 -12.67 -8.51 -1.83
N ARG A 259 -13.38 -7.75 -2.66
CA ARG A 259 -13.51 -8.02 -4.10
C ARG A 259 -12.62 -7.07 -4.92
N PRO A 260 -12.19 -7.47 -6.13
CA PRO A 260 -11.43 -6.61 -7.03
C PRO A 260 -12.08 -5.23 -7.21
N LEU A 261 -11.33 -4.16 -6.90
CA LEU A 261 -11.74 -2.76 -7.08
C LEU A 261 -13.05 -2.38 -6.35
N GLU A 262 -13.40 -3.09 -5.28
CA GLU A 262 -14.51 -2.72 -4.40
C GLU A 262 -14.13 -1.50 -3.54
N ALA A 263 -14.97 -0.48 -3.51
CA ALA A 263 -14.79 0.68 -2.64
C ALA A 263 -15.25 0.40 -1.20
N ARG A 264 -14.70 -0.64 -0.57
CA ARG A 264 -15.07 -1.06 0.78
C ARG A 264 -13.84 -1.39 1.62
N LEU A 265 -13.54 -0.50 2.57
CA LEU A 265 -12.45 -0.67 3.52
C LEU A 265 -12.80 -1.76 4.53
N ARG A 266 -11.86 -2.65 4.80
CA ARG A 266 -12.00 -3.69 5.82
C ARG A 266 -10.83 -3.64 6.79
N VAL A 267 -11.11 -3.83 8.07
CA VAL A 267 -10.12 -3.83 9.15
C VAL A 267 -9.93 -5.27 9.64
N VAL A 268 -8.66 -5.69 9.71
CA VAL A 268 -8.21 -6.89 10.42
C VAL A 268 -7.49 -6.43 11.68
N HIS A 269 -7.86 -6.98 12.84
CA HIS A 269 -7.23 -6.59 14.10
C HIS A 269 -7.19 -7.67 15.17
N PHE A 270 -6.15 -7.66 16.00
CA PHE A 270 -6.09 -8.49 17.21
C PHE A 270 -5.21 -7.84 18.30
N GLY A 271 -5.45 -8.27 19.54
CA GLY A 271 -4.70 -7.83 20.72
C GLY A 271 -3.32 -8.50 20.81
N PRO A 272 -2.56 -8.23 21.88
CA PRO A 272 -1.28 -8.91 22.13
C PRO A 272 -1.44 -10.43 22.19
N LEU A 273 -0.58 -11.15 21.47
CA LEU A 273 -0.47 -12.61 21.48
C LEU A 273 0.98 -13.01 21.74
N ALA A 274 1.22 -14.25 22.17
CA ALA A 274 2.57 -14.81 22.20
C ALA A 274 3.12 -14.99 20.77
N GLY A 275 4.45 -14.98 20.62
CA GLY A 275 5.10 -15.06 19.31
C GLY A 275 4.64 -16.22 18.43
N GLU A 276 4.56 -17.43 19.01
CA GLU A 276 4.09 -18.64 18.32
C GLU A 276 2.62 -18.53 17.87
N GLU A 277 1.76 -17.97 18.72
CA GLU A 277 0.34 -17.84 18.42
C GLU A 277 0.09 -16.76 17.36
N ALA A 278 0.79 -15.64 17.43
CA ALA A 278 0.77 -14.63 16.39
C ALA A 278 1.27 -15.18 15.05
N MET A 279 2.33 -15.99 15.06
CA MET A 279 2.85 -16.66 13.86
C MET A 279 1.83 -17.65 13.29
N ARG A 280 1.16 -18.45 14.14
CA ARG A 280 0.10 -19.38 13.73
C ARG A 280 -1.07 -18.63 13.08
N VAL A 281 -1.60 -17.62 13.76
CA VAL A 281 -2.73 -16.81 13.29
C VAL A 281 -2.39 -16.17 11.94
N MET A 282 -1.25 -15.47 11.83
CA MET A 282 -0.86 -14.83 10.57
C MET A 282 -0.50 -15.84 9.48
N GLY A 283 -0.05 -17.04 9.85
CA GLY A 283 0.17 -18.15 8.92
C GLY A 283 -1.11 -18.58 8.19
N LEU A 284 -2.27 -18.50 8.86
CA LEU A 284 -3.57 -18.82 8.26
C LEU A 284 -4.00 -17.83 7.17
N ALA A 285 -3.38 -16.65 7.07
CA ALA A 285 -3.59 -15.76 5.92
C ALA A 285 -3.06 -16.37 4.61
N TYR A 286 -2.04 -17.24 4.69
CA TYR A 286 -1.56 -18.03 3.54
C TYR A 286 -2.46 -19.21 3.19
N ASP A 287 -3.25 -19.69 4.16
CA ASP A 287 -4.24 -20.76 3.95
C ASP A 287 -5.60 -20.17 3.56
N GLY A 288 -5.61 -19.40 2.47
CA GLY A 288 -6.84 -18.85 1.91
C GLY A 288 -7.51 -17.76 2.76
N GLY A 289 -6.82 -17.19 3.73
CA GLY A 289 -7.35 -16.12 4.58
C GLY A 289 -8.09 -16.59 5.83
N LYS A 290 -7.93 -17.86 6.24
CA LYS A 290 -8.60 -18.43 7.43
C LYS A 290 -8.29 -17.74 8.76
N HIS A 291 -7.25 -16.92 8.82
CA HIS A 291 -6.92 -16.13 10.02
C HIS A 291 -8.09 -15.26 10.52
N VAL A 292 -9.01 -14.82 9.67
CA VAL A 292 -10.19 -14.03 10.09
C VAL A 292 -11.30 -14.88 10.73
N GLU A 293 -11.16 -16.20 10.72
CA GLU A 293 -12.09 -17.14 11.37
C GLU A 293 -11.67 -17.44 12.81
N GLU A 294 -10.47 -17.01 13.21
CA GLU A 294 -9.93 -17.18 14.56
C GLU A 294 -10.64 -16.25 15.55
N GLU A 295 -11.02 -16.77 16.72
CA GLU A 295 -11.73 -16.01 17.76
C GLU A 295 -10.95 -14.75 18.20
N ALA A 296 -9.62 -14.82 18.19
CA ALA A 296 -8.75 -13.70 18.56
C ALA A 296 -8.75 -12.55 17.52
N VAL A 297 -9.24 -12.78 16.31
CA VAL A 297 -9.15 -11.86 15.17
C VAL A 297 -10.50 -11.22 14.89
N GLY A 298 -10.55 -9.90 15.00
CA GLY A 298 -11.66 -9.13 14.48
C GLY A 298 -11.46 -8.83 12.99
N TYR A 299 -12.53 -9.01 12.22
CA TYR A 299 -12.57 -8.68 10.80
C TYR A 299 -13.91 -8.07 10.43
N GLU A 300 -13.89 -6.80 10.02
CA GLU A 300 -15.12 -6.07 9.72
C GLU A 300 -14.93 -5.01 8.63
N ALA A 301 -16.01 -4.69 7.94
CA ALA A 301 -16.03 -3.57 7.01
C ALA A 301 -16.34 -2.26 7.75
N VAL A 302 -15.62 -1.21 7.40
CA VAL A 302 -15.72 0.11 8.03
C VAL A 302 -15.73 1.19 6.96
N GLU A 303 -16.22 2.37 7.32
CA GLU A 303 -16.09 3.59 6.51
C GLU A 303 -14.84 4.40 6.87
N GLY A 304 -14.27 4.17 8.06
CA GLY A 304 -13.07 4.86 8.51
C GLY A 304 -12.44 4.20 9.72
N LEU A 305 -11.15 4.48 9.91
CA LEU A 305 -10.32 3.98 11.00
C LEU A 305 -9.52 5.14 11.59
N LYS A 306 -9.45 5.24 12.92
CA LYS A 306 -8.59 6.20 13.60
C LYS A 306 -7.79 5.53 14.70
N VAL A 307 -6.50 5.82 14.70
CA VAL A 307 -5.56 5.45 15.77
C VAL A 307 -5.13 6.74 16.47
N ASP A 308 -5.32 6.79 17.77
CA ASP A 308 -5.03 7.95 18.63
C ASP A 308 -4.10 7.50 19.76
N PHE A 309 -2.87 8.02 19.76
CA PHE A 309 -1.79 7.53 20.62
C PHE A 309 -1.90 8.03 22.06
N ARG A 310 -2.45 9.23 22.29
CA ARG A 310 -2.75 9.80 23.63
C ARG A 310 -1.60 9.75 24.65
N GLY A 311 -0.36 9.74 24.19
CA GLY A 311 0.84 9.60 25.04
C GLY A 311 1.02 8.19 25.64
N LEU A 312 0.26 7.19 25.20
CA LEU A 312 0.32 5.82 25.73
C LEU A 312 1.50 5.02 25.18
N GLU A 313 2.10 5.47 24.07
CA GLU A 313 3.23 4.84 23.38
C GLU A 313 4.39 5.83 23.27
N GLU A 314 5.46 5.61 24.03
CA GLU A 314 6.55 6.59 24.18
C GLU A 314 7.53 6.54 23.00
N GLU A 315 7.94 5.35 22.57
CA GLU A 315 8.97 5.21 21.53
C GLU A 315 8.38 5.44 20.13
N GLY A 316 9.07 6.28 19.33
CA GLY A 316 8.63 6.60 17.98
C GLY A 316 8.53 5.38 17.04
N ARG A 317 9.31 4.32 17.30
CA ARG A 317 9.26 3.05 16.54
C ARG A 317 7.88 2.39 16.58
N TRP A 318 7.21 2.44 17.74
CA TRP A 318 5.92 1.80 17.96
C TRP A 318 4.73 2.66 17.52
N ARG A 319 5.00 3.95 17.20
CA ARG A 319 4.04 4.91 16.64
C ARG A 319 4.14 5.04 15.11
N ARG A 320 4.76 4.06 14.46
CA ARG A 320 4.85 4.01 13.00
C ARG A 320 3.53 3.58 12.38
N ILE A 321 3.08 4.33 11.39
CA ILE A 321 1.95 4.00 10.53
C ILE A 321 2.50 3.65 9.16
N CYS A 322 2.02 2.56 8.57
CA CYS A 322 2.33 2.22 7.18
C CYS A 322 1.13 2.56 6.30
N VAL A 323 1.34 3.41 5.29
CA VAL A 323 0.40 3.70 4.21
C VAL A 323 1.00 3.21 2.91
N ASP A 324 0.52 2.07 2.42
CA ASP A 324 0.94 1.43 1.18
C ASP A 324 2.47 1.28 1.05
N GLY A 325 3.14 0.95 2.16
CA GLY A 325 4.59 0.79 2.23
C GLY A 325 5.36 2.05 2.66
N LYS A 326 4.75 3.23 2.62
CA LYS A 326 5.34 4.47 3.16
C LYS A 326 5.17 4.51 4.68
N ILE A 327 6.25 4.74 5.41
CA ILE A 327 6.24 4.74 6.88
C ILE A 327 6.18 6.16 7.41
N VAL A 328 5.22 6.42 8.30
CA VAL A 328 5.04 7.70 8.97
C VAL A 328 5.21 7.52 10.48
N ARG A 329 6.10 8.30 11.11
CA ARG A 329 6.16 8.45 12.57
C ARG A 329 5.17 9.51 13.01
N VAL A 330 4.31 9.18 13.97
CA VAL A 330 3.33 10.10 14.57
C VAL A 330 3.81 10.58 15.94
N GLU A 331 3.42 11.79 16.36
CA GLU A 331 3.71 12.33 17.71
C GLU A 331 3.04 11.53 18.84
N SER A 332 3.49 11.71 20.09
CA SER A 332 3.13 10.79 21.19
C SER A 332 1.66 10.92 21.55
N ASP A 333 1.12 12.12 21.48
CA ASP A 333 -0.29 12.48 21.58
C ASP A 333 -0.96 12.63 20.22
N GLY A 334 -0.27 12.24 19.14
CA GLY A 334 -0.75 12.37 17.77
C GLY A 334 -1.78 11.32 17.38
N TRP A 335 -2.26 11.43 16.14
CA TRP A 335 -3.25 10.51 15.57
C TRP A 335 -3.10 10.35 14.06
N VAL A 336 -3.66 9.25 13.55
CA VAL A 336 -3.96 9.04 12.14
C VAL A 336 -5.43 8.69 11.96
N GLU A 337 -6.05 9.21 10.91
CA GLU A 337 -7.45 8.96 10.53
C GLU A 337 -7.53 8.63 9.05
N VAL A 338 -8.18 7.51 8.73
CA VAL A 338 -8.42 6.98 7.38
C VAL A 338 -9.90 7.11 7.05
#